data_AF-A0A0Z8ER75-F1
#
_entry.id   AF-A0A0Z8ER75-F1
#
_cell.length_a   1.000
_cell.length_b   1.000
_cell.length_c   1.000
_cell.angle_alpha   90.00
_cell.angle_beta   90.00
_cell.angle_gamma   90.00
#
_symmetry.space_group_name_H-M   'P 1'
#
loop_
_entity.id
_entity.type
_entity.pdbx_description
1 polymer ?
#
loop_
_entity_poly.entity_id
_entity_poly.type
_entity_poly.pdbx_seq_one_letter_code
_entity_poly.pdbx_strand_id
1 'polypeptide(L)'
;MTIRILDACCGSRMFWFDKAEPHTTYMDRREEEFEIHKKKINVKPDIVADFRDMPFEDETFNLVVFDPPHLLRAGQKIFYARSIRPT
;
A
#
# COMPACT_ATOMS: atom_id res chain seq x y z
N MET A 1 4.57 25.47 4.23
CA MET A 1 4.14 24.42 3.28
C MET A 1 4.13 23.12 4.04
N THR A 2 2.96 22.48 4.16
CA THR A 2 2.85 21.16 4.77
C THR A 2 3.29 20.13 3.74
N ILE A 3 4.28 19.29 4.07
CA ILE A 3 4.71 18.21 3.19
C ILE A 3 3.62 17.14 3.17
N ARG A 4 3.20 16.71 1.97
CA ARG A 4 2.27 15.60 1.78
C ARG A 4 2.94 14.48 1.00
N ILE A 5 2.93 13.29 1.59
CA ILE A 5 3.48 12.07 0.99
C ILE A 5 2.34 11.11 0.67
N LEU A 6 2.38 10.48 -0.50
CA LEU A 6 1.49 9.37 -0.85
C LEU A 6 2.29 8.08 -0.85
N ASP A 7 1.84 7.07 -0.10
CA ASP A 7 2.26 5.68 -0.30
C ASP A 7 1.15 4.95 -1.05
N ALA A 8 1.36 4.72 -2.35
CA ALA A 8 0.30 4.25 -3.25
C ALA A 8 0.05 2.72 -3.19
N CYS A 9 0.92 1.97 -2.50
CA CYS A 9 0.85 0.52 -2.37
C CYS A 9 1.26 0.10 -0.95
N CYS A 10 0.65 0.73 0.06
CA CYS A 10 1.19 0.73 1.41
C CYS A 10 1.26 -0.66 2.08
N GLY A 11 0.41 -1.61 1.67
CA GLY A 11 0.30 -2.91 2.32
C GLY A 11 0.17 -2.78 3.84
N SER A 12 0.99 -3.52 4.59
CA SER A 12 1.07 -3.44 6.06
C SER A 12 2.01 -2.32 6.57
N ARG A 13 2.26 -1.30 5.74
CA ARG A 13 3.11 -0.12 5.99
C ARG A 13 4.57 -0.50 6.29
N MET A 14 5.10 -1.53 5.63
CA MET A 14 6.46 -2.02 5.90
C MET A 14 7.58 -1.11 5.39
N PHE A 15 7.28 -0.23 4.43
CA PHE A 15 8.22 0.77 3.94
C PHE A 15 8.62 1.77 5.04
N TRP A 16 7.73 2.00 6.00
CA TRP A 16 7.86 3.04 7.00
C TRP A 16 8.44 2.50 8.31
N PHE A 17 9.39 3.24 8.88
CA PHE A 17 9.85 2.99 10.24
C PHE A 17 8.77 3.37 11.26
N ASP A 18 8.24 4.60 11.14
CA ASP A 18 7.02 5.01 11.84
C ASP A 18 5.79 4.66 10.99
N LYS A 19 5.03 3.66 11.42
CA LYS A 19 3.81 3.20 10.72
C LYS A 19 2.67 4.22 10.73
N ALA A 20 2.79 5.26 11.54
CA ALA A 20 1.83 6.34 11.69
C ALA A 20 2.44 7.70 11.31
N GLU A 21 3.43 7.71 10.40
CA GLU A 21 4.05 8.95 9.93
C GLU A 21 2.96 9.97 9.50
N PRO A 22 2.84 11.11 10.19
CA PRO A 22 1.66 11.99 10.09
C PRO A 22 1.52 12.72 8.76
N HIS A 23 2.59 12.77 7.96
CA HIS A 23 2.60 13.45 6.66
C HIS A 23 2.20 12.52 5.50
N THR A 24 1.99 11.23 5.77
CA THR A 24 1.77 10.20 4.75
C THR A 24 0.30 9.83 4.68
N THR A 25 -0.25 9.88 3.46
CA THR A 25 -1.51 9.24 3.09
C THR A 25 -1.21 7.83 2.61
N TYR A 26 -1.78 6.83 3.28
CA TYR A 26 -1.60 5.43 2.93
C TYR A 26 -2.74 4.96 2.01
N MET A 27 -2.40 4.48 0.82
CA MET A 27 -3.34 3.93 -0.15
C MET A 27 -2.96 2.51 -0.53
N ASP A 28 -3.95 1.62 -0.59
CA ASP A 28 -3.80 0.27 -1.13
C ASP A 28 -5.17 -0.16 -1.65
N ARG A 29 -5.22 -1.00 -2.68
CA ARG A 29 -6.49 -1.54 -3.17
C ARG A 29 -7.10 -2.57 -2.21
N ARG A 30 -6.33 -3.06 -1.26
CA ARG A 30 -6.72 -4.10 -0.31
C ARG A 30 -6.99 -3.49 1.07
N GLU A 31 -8.03 -3.97 1.71
CA GLU A 31 -8.23 -3.86 3.15
C GLU A 31 -8.49 -5.28 3.65
N GLU A 32 -7.48 -5.89 4.28
CA GLU A 32 -7.57 -7.27 4.71
C GLU A 32 -6.72 -7.55 5.95
N GLU A 33 -7.24 -8.44 6.80
CA GLU A 33 -6.54 -8.98 7.96
C GLU A 33 -6.38 -10.48 7.78
N PHE A 34 -5.15 -10.98 7.90
CA PHE A 34 -4.86 -12.40 7.80
C PHE A 34 -3.63 -12.79 8.62
N GLU A 35 -3.51 -14.08 8.91
CA GLU A 35 -2.39 -14.63 9.67
C GLU A 35 -1.53 -15.53 8.77
N ILE A 36 -0.22 -15.25 8.71
CA ILE A 36 0.77 -16.09 8.03
C ILE A 36 1.87 -16.45 9.00
N HIS A 37 2.15 -17.75 9.15
CA HIS A 37 3.22 -18.25 10.02
C HIS A 37 3.20 -17.63 11.43
N LYS A 38 2.01 -17.53 12.05
CA LYS A 38 1.78 -16.92 13.37
C LYS A 38 2.03 -15.40 13.44
N LYS A 39 2.22 -14.74 12.30
CA LYS A 39 2.27 -13.28 12.20
C LYS A 39 0.94 -12.77 11.68
N LYS A 40 0.30 -11.91 12.48
CA LYS A 40 -0.87 -11.16 12.04
C LYS A 40 -0.43 -10.03 11.13
N ILE A 41 -1.04 -9.97 9.96
CA ILE A 41 -0.79 -8.94 8.96
C ILE A 41 -2.10 -8.22 8.76
N ASN A 42 -2.04 -6.91 9.00
CA ASN A 42 -3.17 -6.03 8.87
C ASN A 42 -2.82 -5.00 7.80
N VAL A 43 -3.52 -5.06 6.68
CA VAL A 43 -3.45 -4.08 5.60
C VAL A 43 -4.64 -3.15 5.80
N LYS A 44 -4.37 -1.97 6.35
CA LYS A 44 -5.37 -0.94 6.64
C LYS A 44 -4.88 0.41 6.09
N PRO A 45 -5.11 0.68 4.80
CA PRO A 45 -4.82 1.98 4.22
C PRO A 45 -5.81 3.03 4.77
N ASP A 46 -5.48 4.31 4.61
CA ASP A 46 -6.43 5.39 4.86
C ASP A 46 -7.43 5.51 3.70
N ILE A 47 -6.98 5.16 2.49
CA ILE A 47 -7.78 5.20 1.26
C ILE A 47 -7.67 3.85 0.53
N VAL A 48 -8.82 3.21 0.29
CA VAL A 48 -8.89 1.98 -0.50
C VAL A 48 -9.12 2.34 -1.97
N ALA A 49 -8.06 2.27 -2.80
CA ALA A 49 -8.14 2.61 -4.23
C ALA A 49 -7.08 1.88 -5.06
N ASP A 50 -7.28 1.81 -6.38
CA ASP A 50 -6.32 1.22 -7.31
C ASP A 50 -5.35 2.30 -7.79
N PHE A 51 -4.04 2.05 -7.71
CA PHE A 51 -3.03 3.02 -8.16
C PHE A 51 -3.11 3.34 -9.66
N ARG A 52 -3.84 2.53 -10.45
CA ARG A 52 -4.10 2.79 -11.88
C ARG A 52 -5.19 3.84 -12.11
N ASP A 53 -6.00 4.13 -11.09
CA ASP A 53 -7.11 5.10 -11.14
C ASP A 53 -7.25 5.75 -9.75
N MET A 54 -6.41 6.74 -9.47
CA MET A 54 -6.27 7.34 -8.15
C MET A 54 -7.29 8.46 -7.92
N PRO A 55 -7.95 8.52 -6.75
CA PRO A 55 -8.98 9.53 -6.44
C PRO A 55 -8.36 10.84 -5.93
N PHE A 56 -7.32 11.34 -6.59
CA PHE A 56 -6.61 12.57 -6.20
C PHE A 56 -6.53 13.53 -7.38
N GLU A 57 -6.53 14.83 -7.07
CA GLU A 57 -6.25 15.87 -8.06
C GLU A 57 -4.76 15.88 -8.42
N ASP A 58 -4.45 16.38 -9.61
CA ASP A 58 -3.08 16.57 -10.06
C ASP A 58 -2.29 17.47 -9.08
N GLU A 59 -0.98 17.22 -8.97
CA GLU A 59 -0.05 18.01 -8.13
C GLU A 59 -0.41 18.07 -6.62
N THR A 60 -1.21 17.11 -6.13
CA THR A 60 -1.61 17.07 -4.71
C THR A 60 -0.45 16.77 -3.76
N PHE A 61 0.48 15.88 -4.14
CA PHE A 61 1.53 15.35 -3.26
C PHE A 61 2.92 15.86 -3.63
N ASN A 62 3.76 16.07 -2.61
CA ASN A 62 5.15 16.49 -2.80
C ASN A 62 6.08 15.30 -3.08
N LEU A 63 5.71 14.11 -2.59
CA LEU A 63 6.46 12.87 -2.74
C LEU A 63 5.48 11.71 -2.90
N VAL A 64 5.79 10.79 -3.80
CA VAL A 64 5.06 9.54 -3.98
C VAL A 64 6.01 8.37 -3.79
N VAL A 65 5.70 7.51 -2.82
CA VAL A 65 6.31 6.20 -2.63
C VAL A 65 5.53 5.20 -3.47
N PHE A 66 6.20 4.56 -4.41
CA PHE A 66 5.61 3.60 -5.33
C PHE A 66 6.41 2.29 -5.33
N ASP A 67 5.92 1.31 -4.56
CA ASP A 67 6.45 -0.05 -4.48
C ASP A 67 5.35 -1.07 -4.86
N PRO A 68 4.99 -1.17 -6.16
CA PRO A 68 3.95 -2.10 -6.59
C PRO A 68 4.45 -3.55 -6.45
N PRO A 69 3.54 -4.54 -6.42
CA PRO A 69 3.92 -5.96 -6.37
C PRO A 69 4.76 -6.36 -7.59
N HIS A 70 6.00 -6.75 -7.33
CA HIS A 70 6.98 -7.12 -8.37
C HIS A 70 6.70 -8.48 -9.04
N LEU A 71 5.81 -9.29 -8.47
CA LEU A 71 5.50 -10.64 -8.94
C LEU A 71 4.05 -10.76 -9.36
N LEU A 72 3.83 -11.02 -10.66
CA LEU A 72 2.51 -11.28 -11.25
C LEU A 72 1.92 -12.63 -10.79
N ARG A 73 2.78 -13.60 -10.51
CA ARG A 73 2.43 -14.94 -10.04
C ARG A 73 3.47 -15.41 -9.04
N ALA A 74 3.20 -15.23 -7.75
CA ALA A 74 3.70 -16.20 -6.80
C ALA A 74 2.68 -17.31 -6.63
N GLY A 75 3.16 -18.55 -6.53
CA GLY A 75 2.33 -19.64 -6.03
C GLY A 75 1.73 -19.31 -4.65
N GLN A 76 0.74 -20.09 -4.20
CA GLN A 76 -0.08 -19.85 -3.01
C GLN A 76 0.68 -19.61 -1.67
N LYS A 77 2.01 -19.70 -1.65
CA LYS A 77 2.85 -19.68 -0.44
C LYS A 77 3.74 -18.45 -0.25
N ILE A 78 3.80 -17.50 -1.19
CA ILE A 78 4.75 -16.38 -1.05
C ILE A 78 4.02 -15.08 -0.69
N PHE A 79 4.20 -14.66 0.56
CA PHE A 79 3.59 -13.47 1.15
C PHE A 79 3.87 -12.17 0.37
N TYR A 80 5.10 -12.02 -0.14
CA TYR A 80 5.57 -10.83 -0.89
C TYR A 80 4.88 -10.61 -2.24
N ALA A 81 4.09 -11.57 -2.70
CA ALA A 81 3.68 -11.65 -4.09
C ALA A 81 2.20 -11.96 -4.27
N ARG A 82 1.39 -11.49 -3.32
CA ARG A 82 -0.05 -11.38 -3.51
C ARG A 82 -0.29 -10.25 -4.50
N SER A 83 -0.20 -10.61 -5.78
CA SER A 83 -0.37 -9.73 -6.93
C SER A 83 -1.68 -8.94 -6.80
N ILE A 84 -1.59 -7.63 -6.96
CA ILE A 84 -2.73 -6.77 -7.27
C ILE A 84 -3.13 -7.16 -8.69
N ARG A 85 -4.02 -8.15 -8.82
CA ARG A 85 -4.47 -8.61 -10.13
C ARG A 85 -5.26 -7.49 -10.81
N PRO A 86 -5.00 -7.19 -12.09
CA PRO A 86 -5.99 -6.53 -12.92
C PRO A 86 -7.24 -7.42 -12.90
N THR A 87 -8.32 -6.91 -12.32
CA THR A 87 -9.67 -7.39 -12.69
C THR A 87 -9.99 -6.87 -14.06
#